data_AF-A0A4Q5NQ05-F1
#
_entry.id   AF-A0A4Q5NQ05-F1
#
_cell.length_a   1.000
_cell.length_b   1.000
_cell.length_c   1.000
_cell.angle_alpha   90.00
_cell.angle_beta   90.00
_cell.angle_gamma   90.00
#
_symmetry.space_group_name_H-M   'P 1'
#
loop_
_entity.id
_entity.type
_entity.pdbx_description
1 polymer ?
#
loop_
_entity_poly.entity_id
_entity_poly.type
_entity_poly.pdbx_seq_one_letter_code
_entity_poly.pdbx_strand_id
1 'polypeptide(L)'
;MMTNKEKWQAVLERDGRFGDAFVYGVSSTRIFCRPTCPSKRPQEENVTFFEGAGAAREAGFRACKRCKPEVALPVDVAEASGVTERELKEVQRMEALKQELQKDQGVLTAGLEAGFGSTRALYERAPSRLGMTPATYAKGGAGASIRYAVQECELGFVLVARTEVGVCSIALGDSSEELEDGLRAEFFAAQIGRDDAGLADELRMVVESLDGKTAFPDLPLDIRATAFQARVWKELQRIGRGETISYSQLAERLGEPKAVRAVASACARNPVALVHPCHRVVGKDGAARGFRWSVERKRRLLERESRE
;
A
#
# COMPACT_ATOMS: atom_id res chain seq x y z
N MET A 1 20.01 3.19 29.29
CA MET A 1 20.92 3.76 28.27
C MET A 1 21.73 2.62 27.67
N MET A 2 21.68 2.44 26.34
CA MET A 2 22.48 1.41 25.65
C MET A 2 23.95 1.82 25.60
N THR A 3 24.85 0.86 25.77
CA THR A 3 26.28 1.06 25.59
C THR A 3 26.64 1.19 24.10
N ASN A 4 27.75 1.86 23.78
CA ASN A 4 28.23 1.94 22.39
C ASN A 4 28.54 0.56 21.79
N LYS A 5 28.93 -0.41 22.63
CA LYS A 5 29.19 -1.79 22.22
C LYS A 5 27.92 -2.50 21.74
N GLU A 6 26.80 -2.33 22.44
CA GLU A 6 25.50 -2.88 22.04
C GLU A 6 24.98 -2.21 20.75
N LYS A 7 25.13 -0.89 20.64
CA LYS A 7 24.78 -0.15 19.42
C LYS A 7 25.60 -0.62 18.23
N TRP A 8 26.90 -0.89 18.43
CA TRP A 8 27.75 -1.40 17.37
C TRP A 8 27.39 -2.83 16.95
N GLN A 9 27.09 -3.71 17.91
CA GLN A 9 26.63 -5.06 17.60
C GLN A 9 25.33 -5.05 16.78
N ALA A 10 24.37 -4.17 17.13
CA ALA A 10 23.15 -3.97 16.37
C ALA A 10 23.40 -3.50 14.93
N VAL A 11 24.42 -2.65 14.72
CA VAL A 11 24.87 -2.28 13.37
C VAL A 11 25.44 -3.49 12.64
N LEU A 12 26.32 -4.29 13.24
CA LEU A 12 26.90 -5.47 12.59
C LEU A 12 25.82 -6.48 12.15
N GLU A 13 24.84 -6.73 13.02
CA GLU A 13 23.78 -7.74 12.81
C GLU A 13 22.61 -7.27 11.93
N ARG A 14 22.58 -5.98 11.53
CA ARG A 14 21.41 -5.36 10.87
C ARG A 14 20.15 -5.51 11.71
N ASP A 15 20.31 -5.38 13.02
CA ASP A 15 19.25 -5.71 13.95
C ASP A 15 18.12 -4.66 13.89
N GLY A 16 16.99 -5.08 13.31
CA GLY A 16 15.79 -4.27 13.18
C GLY A 16 15.08 -3.98 14.50
N ARG A 17 15.41 -4.71 15.58
CA ARG A 17 14.85 -4.47 16.92
C ARG A 17 15.18 -3.07 17.45
N PHE A 18 16.25 -2.46 16.95
CA PHE A 18 16.71 -1.13 17.38
C PHE A 18 16.30 0.01 16.45
N GLY A 19 15.48 -0.26 15.42
CA GLY A 19 14.72 0.70 14.62
C GLY A 19 15.35 2.09 14.43
N ASP A 20 14.63 3.12 14.92
CA ASP A 20 15.05 4.53 14.98
C ASP A 20 15.59 4.94 16.37
N ALA A 21 15.83 3.97 17.27
CA ALA A 21 16.29 4.25 18.64
C ALA A 21 17.66 4.94 18.69
N PHE A 22 18.45 4.76 17.64
CA PHE A 22 19.65 5.55 17.38
C PHE A 22 19.98 5.52 15.89
N VAL A 23 20.76 6.50 15.42
CA VAL A 23 21.43 6.47 14.13
C VAL A 23 22.93 6.48 14.32
N TYR A 24 23.68 5.98 13.35
CA TYR A 24 25.13 6.04 13.37
C TYR A 24 25.64 6.90 12.22
N GLY A 25 26.49 7.88 12.52
CA GLY A 25 27.20 8.72 11.57
C GLY A 25 28.57 8.13 11.25
N VAL A 26 28.96 8.21 9.98
CA VAL A 26 30.28 7.80 9.50
C VAL A 26 31.13 9.04 9.27
N SER A 27 32.14 9.25 10.10
CA SER A 27 32.95 10.47 10.14
C SER A 27 33.60 10.83 8.80
N SER A 28 34.07 9.82 8.05
CA SER A 28 34.74 9.99 6.76
C SER A 28 33.83 10.47 5.63
N THR A 29 32.54 10.15 5.69
CA THR A 29 31.57 10.52 4.63
C THR A 29 30.58 11.59 5.08
N ARG A 30 30.55 11.90 6.38
CA ARG A 30 29.51 12.72 7.02
C ARG A 30 28.10 12.24 6.68
N ILE A 31 27.92 10.92 6.54
CA ILE A 31 26.61 10.30 6.28
C ILE A 31 26.15 9.58 7.54
N PHE A 32 24.90 9.79 7.96
CA PHE A 32 24.28 8.98 9.01
C PHE A 32 23.30 7.95 8.44
N CYS A 33 23.23 6.81 9.12
CA CYS A 33 22.50 5.61 8.71
C CYS A 33 21.74 4.99 9.89
N ARG A 34 20.66 4.26 9.57
CA ARG A 34 20.04 3.31 10.50
C ARG A 34 20.92 2.06 10.69
N PRO A 35 20.86 1.36 11.85
CA PRO A 35 21.54 0.08 12.06
C PRO A 35 21.24 -0.96 10.98
N THR A 36 20.02 -0.94 10.43
CA THR A 36 19.53 -1.82 9.35
C THR A 36 20.03 -1.46 7.95
N CYS A 37 20.85 -0.41 7.79
CA CYS A 37 21.28 0.07 6.48
C CYS A 37 22.01 -1.03 5.68
N PRO A 38 21.66 -1.25 4.39
CA PRO A 38 22.31 -2.25 3.55
C PRO A 38 23.70 -1.83 3.04
N SER A 39 24.17 -0.61 3.36
CA SER A 39 25.50 -0.14 2.96
C SER A 39 26.61 -1.01 3.55
N LYS A 40 27.78 -1.01 2.89
CA LYS A 40 29.00 -1.62 3.44
C LYS A 40 29.26 -1.03 4.84
N ARG A 41 29.65 -1.90 5.78
CA ARG A 41 29.92 -1.49 7.15
C ARG A 41 31.18 -0.62 7.18
N PRO A 42 31.12 0.56 7.82
CA PRO A 42 32.32 1.35 8.09
C PRO A 42 33.20 0.61 9.12
N GLN A 43 34.42 1.07 9.32
CA GLN A 43 35.22 0.64 10.47
C GLN A 43 34.64 1.28 11.74
N GLU A 44 34.64 0.54 12.85
CA GLU A 44 34.04 0.97 14.13
C GLU A 44 34.58 2.32 14.62
N GLU A 45 35.89 2.54 14.47
CA GLU A 45 36.59 3.79 14.81
C GLU A 45 36.05 5.03 14.08
N ASN A 46 35.38 4.85 12.94
CA ASN A 46 34.81 5.92 12.13
C ASN A 46 33.33 6.16 12.43
N VAL A 47 32.79 5.56 13.49
CA VAL A 47 31.36 5.58 13.80
C VAL A 47 31.06 6.40 15.05
N THR A 48 30.06 7.27 14.95
CA THR A 48 29.50 8.03 16.08
C THR A 48 28.01 7.76 16.17
N PHE A 49 27.49 7.47 17.36
CA PHE A 49 26.07 7.21 17.58
C PHE A 49 25.33 8.47 18.03
N PHE A 50 24.12 8.67 17.50
CA PHE A 50 23.23 9.78 17.83
C PHE A 50 21.87 9.22 18.28
N GLU A 51 21.18 9.92 19.19
CA GLU A 51 19.86 9.52 19.69
C GLU A 51 18.74 9.60 18.64
N GLY A 52 19.03 10.15 17.46
CA GLY A 52 18.09 10.19 16.34
C GLY A 52 18.62 11.01 15.18
N ALA A 53 17.84 11.08 14.10
CA ALA A 53 18.19 11.81 12.89
C ALA A 53 18.41 13.32 13.15
N GLY A 54 17.66 13.93 14.08
CA GLY A 54 17.80 15.34 14.45
C GLY A 54 19.20 15.66 15.00
N ALA A 55 19.64 14.91 16.02
CA ALA A 55 20.95 15.09 16.63
C ALA A 55 22.11 14.86 15.63
N ALA A 56 21.95 13.92 14.69
CA ALA A 56 22.95 13.70 13.64
C ALA A 56 23.07 14.88 12.67
N ARG A 57 21.95 15.54 12.33
CA ARG A 57 21.96 16.74 11.46
C ARG A 57 22.57 17.94 12.16
N GLU A 58 22.25 18.17 13.43
CA GLU A 58 22.85 19.24 14.23
C GLU A 58 24.38 19.07 14.32
N ALA A 59 24.85 17.82 14.35
CA ALA A 59 26.27 17.47 14.26
C ALA A 59 26.87 17.54 12.83
N GLY A 60 26.10 17.99 11.83
CA GLY A 60 26.55 18.20 10.46
C GLY A 60 26.58 16.95 9.58
N PHE A 61 25.84 15.89 9.92
CA PHE A 61 25.73 14.69 9.09
C PHE A 61 24.51 14.75 8.16
N ARG A 62 24.71 14.29 6.93
CA ARG A 62 23.69 14.12 5.90
C ARG A 62 23.03 12.74 6.00
N ALA A 63 21.74 12.64 5.73
CA ALA A 63 21.07 11.35 5.66
C ALA A 63 21.53 10.46 4.49
N CYS A 64 21.66 9.16 4.78
CA CYS A 64 21.95 8.15 3.78
C CYS A 64 20.80 7.99 2.77
N LYS A 65 21.13 8.07 1.48
CA LYS A 65 20.16 7.89 0.38
C LYS A 65 19.62 6.45 0.26
N ARG A 66 20.32 5.45 0.84
CA ARG A 66 19.94 4.03 0.75
C ARG A 66 18.91 3.65 1.79
N CYS A 67 19.21 3.87 3.08
CA CYS A 67 18.28 3.55 4.16
C CYS A 67 17.28 4.66 4.45
N LYS A 68 17.48 5.86 3.88
CA LYS A 68 16.60 7.03 4.00
C LYS A 68 16.15 7.24 5.46
N PRO A 69 17.08 7.46 6.39
CA PRO A 69 16.82 7.48 7.83
C PRO A 69 15.90 8.63 8.29
N GLU A 70 15.59 9.57 7.40
CA GLU A 70 14.71 10.72 7.64
C GLU A 70 13.29 10.50 7.13
N VAL A 71 13.10 9.51 6.25
CA VAL A 71 11.76 9.12 5.83
C VAL A 71 11.22 8.25 6.96
N ALA A 72 10.26 8.81 7.70
CA ALA A 72 9.40 8.01 8.56
C ALA A 72 8.79 6.93 7.66
N LEU A 73 9.17 5.67 7.88
CA LEU A 73 8.45 4.58 7.24
C LEU A 73 7.00 4.69 7.73
N PRO A 74 6.00 4.60 6.84
CA PRO A 74 4.62 4.69 7.25
C PRO A 74 4.26 3.42 8.03
N VAL A 75 4.48 3.42 9.35
CA VAL A 75 4.11 2.28 10.21
C VAL A 75 3.75 2.71 11.63
N ASP A 76 2.68 3.50 11.75
CA ASP A 76 1.81 3.50 12.95
C ASP A 76 0.95 2.22 13.01
N VAL A 77 1.62 1.07 12.99
CA VAL A 77 1.03 -0.23 13.37
C VAL A 77 2.00 -1.10 14.18
N ALA A 78 3.22 -0.62 14.46
CA ALA A 78 4.28 -1.42 15.07
C ALA A 78 4.28 -1.44 16.60
N GLU A 79 3.43 -0.67 17.29
CA GLU A 79 3.25 -0.81 18.75
C GLU A 79 2.14 -1.81 19.12
N ALA A 80 1.49 -2.46 18.16
CA ALA A 80 0.43 -3.43 18.44
C ALA A 80 0.46 -4.74 17.61
N SER A 81 1.50 -5.02 16.83
CA SER A 81 1.59 -6.33 16.17
C SER A 81 3.03 -6.76 15.87
N GLY A 82 3.48 -7.83 16.52
CA GLY A 82 4.70 -8.53 16.15
C GLY A 82 4.58 -9.08 14.73
N VAL A 83 5.13 -8.35 13.75
CA VAL A 83 5.25 -8.84 12.39
C VAL A 83 6.45 -9.77 12.32
N THR A 84 6.16 -11.04 12.09
CA THR A 84 7.10 -12.16 12.14
C THR A 84 7.89 -12.28 10.82
N GLU A 85 9.06 -12.91 10.86
CA GLU A 85 9.83 -13.30 9.66
C GLU A 85 8.96 -14.01 8.61
N ARG A 86 7.95 -14.75 9.10
CA ARG A 86 6.94 -15.44 8.29
C ARG A 86 6.10 -14.47 7.45
N GLU A 87 5.66 -13.34 7.99
CA GLU A 87 4.84 -12.37 7.26
C GLU A 87 5.63 -11.65 6.16
N LEU A 88 6.90 -11.34 6.41
CA LEU A 88 7.84 -10.82 5.41
C LEU A 88 8.06 -11.82 4.26
N LYS A 89 8.34 -13.09 4.58
CA LYS A 89 8.44 -14.17 3.58
C LYS A 89 7.16 -14.32 2.78
N GLU A 90 6.01 -14.10 3.39
CA GLU A 90 4.73 -14.18 2.69
C GLU A 90 4.48 -12.99 1.75
N VAL A 91 4.93 -11.77 2.11
CA VAL A 91 4.89 -10.62 1.18
C VAL A 91 5.79 -10.88 -0.02
N GLN A 92 7.03 -11.33 0.21
CA GLN A 92 7.98 -11.68 -0.86
C GLN A 92 7.43 -12.78 -1.77
N ARG A 93 6.85 -13.85 -1.18
CA ARG A 93 6.20 -14.93 -1.93
C ARG A 93 5.08 -14.42 -2.82
N MET A 94 4.27 -13.48 -2.34
CA MET A 94 3.16 -12.95 -3.16
C MET A 94 3.69 -12.11 -4.31
N GLU A 95 4.73 -11.33 -4.09
CA GLU A 95 5.31 -10.50 -5.14
C GLU A 95 5.98 -11.37 -6.22
N ALA A 96 6.71 -12.41 -5.80
CA ALA A 96 7.21 -13.44 -6.71
C ALA A 96 6.07 -14.11 -7.50
N LEU A 97 4.97 -14.50 -6.83
CA LEU A 97 3.82 -15.10 -7.51
C LEU A 97 3.24 -14.19 -8.60
N LYS A 98 3.10 -12.89 -8.34
CA LYS A 98 2.60 -11.97 -9.38
C LYS A 98 3.52 -11.94 -10.59
N GLN A 99 4.83 -11.81 -10.36
CA GLN A 99 5.83 -11.80 -11.42
C GLN A 99 5.82 -13.10 -12.23
N GLU A 100 5.69 -14.25 -11.56
CA GLU A 100 5.65 -15.55 -12.24
C GLU A 100 4.34 -15.77 -13.01
N LEU A 101 3.20 -15.28 -12.51
CA LEU A 101 1.91 -15.38 -13.21
C LEU A 101 1.86 -14.53 -14.50
N GLN A 102 2.79 -13.57 -14.67
CA GLN A 102 2.91 -12.78 -15.90
C GLN A 102 3.62 -13.51 -17.04
N LYS A 103 4.34 -14.61 -16.76
CA LYS A 103 5.24 -15.28 -17.73
C LYS A 103 4.58 -16.34 -18.62
N ASP A 104 3.25 -16.36 -18.71
CA ASP A 104 2.43 -17.33 -19.51
C ASP A 104 2.87 -18.81 -19.40
N GLN A 105 3.38 -19.22 -18.23
CA GLN A 105 3.93 -20.55 -17.96
C GLN A 105 2.95 -21.49 -17.24
N GLY A 106 1.70 -21.05 -17.09
CA GLY A 106 0.66 -21.73 -16.33
C GLY A 106 0.72 -21.46 -14.82
N VAL A 107 -0.45 -21.47 -14.18
CA VAL A 107 -0.65 -21.09 -12.76
C VAL A 107 0.10 -22.00 -11.79
N LEU A 108 0.19 -23.29 -12.11
CA LEU A 108 0.84 -24.28 -11.25
C LEU A 108 2.34 -24.05 -11.20
N THR A 109 2.99 -23.89 -12.36
CA THR A 109 4.41 -23.55 -12.49
C THR A 109 4.72 -22.25 -11.75
N ALA A 110 3.92 -21.20 -12.00
CA ALA A 110 4.09 -19.92 -11.33
C ALA A 110 3.98 -20.00 -9.79
N GLY A 111 3.07 -20.85 -9.29
CA GLY A 111 2.94 -21.12 -7.86
C GLY A 111 4.17 -21.81 -7.26
N LEU A 112 4.71 -22.81 -7.94
CA LEU A 112 5.90 -23.55 -7.49
C LEU A 112 7.13 -22.65 -7.46
N GLU A 113 7.38 -21.88 -8.53
CA GLU A 113 8.50 -20.93 -8.62
C GLU A 113 8.41 -19.81 -7.58
N ALA A 114 7.19 -19.36 -7.25
CA ALA A 114 6.98 -18.43 -6.15
C ALA A 114 7.21 -19.04 -4.76
N GLY A 115 7.40 -20.36 -4.64
CA GLY A 115 7.66 -21.05 -3.39
C GLY A 115 6.40 -21.50 -2.63
N PHE A 116 5.32 -21.83 -3.34
CA PHE A 116 4.20 -22.58 -2.78
C PHE A 116 4.46 -24.08 -2.87
N GLY A 117 4.27 -24.80 -1.75
CA GLY A 117 4.52 -26.25 -1.69
C GLY A 117 3.42 -27.11 -2.32
N SER A 118 2.29 -26.54 -2.75
CA SER A 118 1.22 -27.27 -3.45
C SER A 118 0.22 -26.33 -4.12
N THR A 119 -0.50 -26.86 -5.11
CA THR A 119 -1.61 -26.17 -5.78
C THR A 119 -2.72 -25.81 -4.79
N ARG A 120 -3.02 -26.69 -3.83
CA ARG A 120 -4.01 -26.39 -2.77
C ARG A 120 -3.59 -25.19 -1.93
N ALA A 121 -2.33 -25.14 -1.47
CA ALA A 121 -1.82 -24.02 -0.69
C ALA A 121 -1.82 -22.71 -1.49
N LEU A 122 -1.59 -22.78 -2.81
CA LEU A 122 -1.71 -21.64 -3.71
C LEU A 122 -3.16 -21.12 -3.76
N TYR A 123 -4.14 -21.98 -4.04
CA TYR A 123 -5.54 -21.56 -4.16
C TYR A 123 -6.21 -21.21 -2.82
N GLU A 124 -5.71 -21.70 -1.68
CA GLU A 124 -6.20 -21.28 -0.35
C GLU A 124 -5.68 -19.89 0.06
N ARG A 125 -4.44 -19.56 -0.31
CA ARG A 125 -3.74 -18.37 0.23
C ARG A 125 -3.63 -17.21 -0.75
N ALA A 126 -3.49 -17.51 -2.04
CA ALA A 126 -3.30 -16.48 -3.06
C ALA A 126 -4.57 -15.66 -3.35
N PRO A 127 -5.81 -16.17 -3.29
CA PRO A 127 -6.99 -15.34 -3.58
C PRO A 127 -7.19 -14.17 -2.61
N SER A 128 -6.99 -14.39 -1.31
CA SER A 128 -6.97 -13.29 -0.32
C SER A 128 -5.76 -12.38 -0.48
N ARG A 129 -4.69 -12.89 -1.13
CA ARG A 129 -3.44 -12.31 -1.66
C ARG A 129 -3.53 -11.42 -2.92
N LEU A 130 -4.37 -11.80 -3.86
CA LEU A 130 -4.48 -11.22 -5.20
C LEU A 130 -5.81 -10.52 -5.42
N GLY A 131 -6.81 -10.78 -4.57
CA GLY A 131 -8.17 -10.25 -4.71
C GLY A 131 -8.97 -10.99 -5.78
N MET A 132 -8.40 -12.04 -6.38
CA MET A 132 -9.00 -12.91 -7.37
C MET A 132 -8.22 -14.23 -7.41
N THR A 133 -8.70 -15.23 -8.17
CA THR A 133 -7.94 -16.48 -8.30
C THR A 133 -6.62 -16.26 -9.06
N PRO A 134 -5.56 -17.04 -8.79
CA PRO A 134 -4.32 -16.98 -9.56
C PRO A 134 -4.52 -17.16 -11.07
N ALA A 135 -5.47 -18.01 -11.48
CA ALA A 135 -5.83 -18.19 -12.89
C ALA A 135 -6.46 -16.94 -13.49
N THR A 136 -7.33 -16.26 -12.75
CA THR A 136 -7.90 -14.98 -13.18
C THR A 136 -6.84 -13.89 -13.25
N TYR A 137 -5.92 -13.85 -12.28
CA TYR A 137 -4.83 -12.89 -12.25
C TYR A 137 -3.84 -13.11 -13.40
N ALA A 138 -3.51 -14.38 -13.71
CA ALA A 138 -2.64 -14.74 -14.84
C ALA A 138 -3.18 -14.27 -16.19
N LYS A 139 -4.50 -14.10 -16.31
CA LYS A 139 -5.08 -13.50 -17.52
C LYS A 139 -4.70 -12.03 -17.67
N GLY A 140 -4.32 -11.31 -16.61
CA GLY A 140 -3.72 -9.97 -16.68
C GLY A 140 -4.56 -8.88 -17.36
N GLY A 141 -5.85 -9.09 -17.58
CA GLY A 141 -6.67 -8.21 -18.41
C GLY A 141 -6.61 -8.50 -19.92
N ALA A 142 -6.11 -9.67 -20.33
CA ALA A 142 -6.08 -10.13 -21.72
C ALA A 142 -7.43 -9.90 -22.42
N GLY A 143 -7.37 -9.20 -23.55
CA GLY A 143 -8.53 -8.82 -24.35
C GLY A 143 -9.29 -7.57 -23.88
N ALA A 144 -8.89 -6.95 -22.76
CA ALA A 144 -9.45 -5.67 -22.32
C ALA A 144 -8.73 -4.49 -22.98
N SER A 145 -9.52 -3.49 -23.40
CA SER A 145 -9.03 -2.16 -23.76
C SER A 145 -9.32 -1.22 -22.59
N ILE A 146 -8.28 -0.56 -22.07
CA ILE A 146 -8.35 0.35 -20.93
C ILE A 146 -7.86 1.72 -21.39
N ARG A 147 -8.72 2.72 -21.18
CA ARG A 147 -8.34 4.12 -21.29
C ARG A 147 -8.11 4.69 -19.89
N TYR A 148 -7.10 5.52 -19.72
CA TYR A 148 -6.86 6.19 -18.44
C TYR A 148 -6.52 7.66 -18.62
N ALA A 149 -6.80 8.44 -17.60
CA ALA A 149 -6.43 9.84 -17.50
C ALA A 149 -5.85 10.13 -16.12
N VAL A 150 -4.99 11.14 -16.03
CA VAL A 150 -4.32 11.54 -14.78
C VAL A 150 -4.37 13.05 -14.60
N GLN A 151 -4.66 13.50 -13.39
CA GLN A 151 -4.59 14.93 -13.02
C GLN A 151 -4.02 15.10 -11.62
N GLU A 152 -3.45 16.27 -11.38
CA GLU A 152 -3.10 16.73 -10.05
C GLU A 152 -4.36 17.11 -9.25
N CYS A 153 -4.31 16.84 -7.95
CA CYS A 153 -5.34 17.17 -6.96
C CYS A 153 -4.67 17.49 -5.62
N GLU A 154 -5.44 17.91 -4.61
CA GLU A 154 -4.85 18.27 -3.31
C GLU A 154 -4.21 17.09 -2.55
N LEU A 155 -4.41 15.85 -3.01
CA LEU A 155 -3.81 14.63 -2.45
C LEU A 155 -2.63 14.09 -3.31
N GLY A 156 -2.10 14.89 -4.24
CA GLY A 156 -1.06 14.50 -5.18
C GLY A 156 -1.66 14.31 -6.57
N PHE A 157 -1.59 13.11 -7.12
CA PHE A 157 -2.20 12.78 -8.41
C PHE A 157 -3.35 11.82 -8.23
N VAL A 158 -4.37 11.94 -9.07
CA VAL A 158 -5.43 10.96 -9.24
C VAL A 158 -5.41 10.41 -10.65
N LEU A 159 -5.53 9.10 -10.76
CA LEU A 159 -5.71 8.38 -12.02
C LEU A 159 -7.11 7.76 -12.02
N VAL A 160 -7.82 7.91 -13.14
CA VAL A 160 -9.05 7.20 -13.44
C VAL A 160 -8.81 6.31 -14.65
N ALA A 161 -9.09 5.02 -14.54
CA ALA A 161 -9.00 4.07 -15.64
C ALA A 161 -10.34 3.36 -15.86
N ARG A 162 -10.66 3.15 -17.14
CA ARG A 162 -11.97 2.72 -17.61
C ARG A 162 -11.84 1.72 -18.75
N THR A 163 -12.65 0.66 -18.68
CA THR A 163 -12.92 -0.25 -19.80
C THR A 163 -14.13 0.24 -20.60
N GLU A 164 -14.50 -0.46 -21.66
CA GLU A 164 -15.75 -0.20 -22.38
C GLU A 164 -17.00 -0.37 -21.50
N VAL A 165 -16.90 -1.17 -20.43
CA VAL A 165 -18.01 -1.45 -19.50
C VAL A 165 -18.12 -0.38 -18.42
N GLY A 166 -17.00 0.06 -17.84
CA GLY A 166 -17.02 0.99 -16.71
C GLY A 166 -15.65 1.28 -16.12
N VAL A 167 -15.64 2.08 -15.04
CA VAL A 167 -14.44 2.44 -14.29
C VAL A 167 -13.89 1.19 -13.60
N CYS A 168 -12.65 0.82 -13.94
CA CYS A 168 -11.99 -0.36 -13.39
C CYS A 168 -10.95 -0.01 -12.32
N SER A 169 -10.47 1.24 -12.28
CA SER A 169 -9.54 1.72 -11.25
C SER A 169 -9.66 3.22 -11.02
N ILE A 170 -9.57 3.64 -9.75
CA ILE A 170 -9.32 5.02 -9.33
C ILE A 170 -8.21 4.97 -8.29
N ALA A 171 -7.08 5.61 -8.58
CA ALA A 171 -5.88 5.52 -7.75
C ALA A 171 -5.31 6.89 -7.42
N LEU A 172 -4.70 7.00 -6.23
CA LEU A 172 -4.02 8.20 -5.76
C LEU A 172 -2.50 7.95 -5.62
N GLY A 173 -1.67 8.90 -6.02
CA GLY A 173 -0.22 8.72 -6.08
C GLY A 173 0.56 10.02 -5.95
N ASP A 174 1.89 9.90 -5.87
CA ASP A 174 2.78 11.07 -5.75
C ASP A 174 3.23 11.60 -7.12
N SER A 175 3.13 10.78 -8.19
CA SER A 175 3.39 11.22 -9.56
C SER A 175 2.47 10.53 -10.57
N SER A 176 2.40 11.11 -11.78
CA SER A 176 1.64 10.51 -12.88
C SER A 176 2.24 9.20 -13.39
N GLU A 177 3.58 9.11 -13.42
CA GLU A 177 4.32 7.91 -13.86
C GLU A 177 4.09 6.75 -12.90
N GLU A 178 4.12 6.99 -11.58
CA GLU A 178 3.86 5.97 -10.56
C GLU A 178 2.48 5.32 -10.77
N LEU A 179 1.47 6.14 -11.03
CA LEU A 179 0.10 5.69 -11.22
C LEU A 179 -0.06 4.90 -12.52
N GLU A 180 0.58 5.35 -13.59
CA GLU A 180 0.59 4.63 -14.87
C GLU A 180 1.30 3.28 -14.74
N ASP A 181 2.50 3.25 -14.13
CA ASP A 181 3.25 2.02 -13.90
C ASP A 181 2.44 1.03 -13.05
N GLY A 182 1.76 1.52 -12.00
CA GLY A 182 0.86 0.73 -11.17
C GLY A 182 -0.30 0.12 -11.96
N LEU A 183 -0.93 0.91 -12.85
CA LEU A 183 -2.01 0.44 -13.72
C LEU A 183 -1.51 -0.64 -14.70
N ARG A 184 -0.36 -0.40 -15.34
CA ARG A 184 0.25 -1.36 -16.29
C ARG A 184 0.70 -2.64 -15.60
N ALA A 185 1.20 -2.57 -14.38
CA ALA A 185 1.56 -3.75 -13.59
C ALA A 185 0.32 -4.57 -13.18
N GLU A 186 -0.80 -3.91 -12.88
CA GLU A 186 -2.05 -4.57 -12.50
C GLU A 186 -2.75 -5.22 -13.71
N PHE A 187 -2.75 -4.55 -14.87
CA PHE A 187 -3.37 -5.00 -16.11
C PHE A 187 -2.34 -5.28 -17.21
N PHE A 188 -1.34 -6.10 -16.88
CA PHE A 188 -0.16 -6.35 -17.72
C PHE A 188 -0.43 -6.98 -19.10
N ALA A 189 -1.61 -7.56 -19.32
CA ALA A 189 -2.02 -8.15 -20.59
C ALA A 189 -3.13 -7.36 -21.30
N ALA A 190 -3.53 -6.19 -20.77
CA ALA A 190 -4.51 -5.31 -21.39
C ALA A 190 -3.87 -4.31 -22.36
N GLN A 191 -4.64 -3.84 -23.34
CA GLN A 191 -4.25 -2.66 -24.13
C GLN A 191 -4.56 -1.40 -23.32
N ILE A 192 -3.53 -0.66 -22.91
CA ILE A 192 -3.67 0.53 -22.05
C ILE A 192 -3.20 1.78 -22.79
N GLY A 193 -4.11 2.74 -22.96
CA GLY A 193 -3.85 4.03 -23.63
C GLY A 193 -4.30 5.23 -22.80
N ARG A 194 -3.51 6.31 -22.84
CA ARG A 194 -3.85 7.58 -22.18
C ARG A 194 -4.90 8.33 -23.02
N ASP A 195 -5.94 8.83 -22.36
CA ASP A 195 -7.06 9.56 -22.97
C ASP A 195 -7.57 10.65 -22.01
N ASP A 196 -6.74 11.67 -21.78
CA ASP A 196 -7.09 12.77 -20.86
C ASP A 196 -8.32 13.55 -21.33
N ALA A 197 -8.50 13.72 -22.65
CA ALA A 197 -9.63 14.46 -23.21
C ALA A 197 -10.93 13.66 -23.11
N GLY A 198 -10.90 12.36 -23.42
CA GLY A 198 -12.09 11.50 -23.39
C GLY A 198 -12.57 11.12 -21.99
N LEU A 199 -11.77 11.35 -20.95
CA LEU A 199 -12.11 11.10 -19.54
C LEU A 199 -12.14 12.38 -18.69
N ALA A 200 -12.09 13.56 -19.32
CA ALA A 200 -11.98 14.84 -18.62
C ALA A 200 -13.16 15.10 -17.66
N ASP A 201 -14.38 14.69 -18.03
CA ASP A 201 -15.57 14.87 -17.21
C ASP A 201 -15.58 13.94 -16.00
N GLU A 202 -15.32 12.64 -16.18
CA GLU A 202 -15.18 11.71 -15.05
C GLU A 202 -14.10 12.16 -14.08
N LEU A 203 -12.95 12.57 -14.63
CA LEU A 203 -11.82 12.94 -13.82
C LEU A 203 -12.10 14.23 -13.03
N ARG A 204 -12.77 15.21 -13.64
CA ARG A 204 -13.26 16.41 -12.95
C ARG A 204 -14.19 16.05 -11.78
N MET A 205 -15.18 15.19 -12.01
CA MET A 205 -16.11 14.79 -10.95
C MET A 205 -15.39 14.07 -9.80
N VAL A 206 -14.40 13.22 -10.10
CA VAL A 206 -13.59 12.53 -9.10
C VAL A 206 -12.75 13.54 -8.29
N VAL A 207 -12.12 14.51 -8.94
CA VAL A 207 -11.33 15.56 -8.27
C VAL A 207 -12.21 16.45 -7.40
N GLU A 208 -13.36 16.89 -7.88
CA GLU A 208 -14.31 17.69 -7.08
C GLU A 208 -14.79 16.92 -5.83
N SER A 209 -14.98 15.61 -5.96
CA SER A 209 -15.34 14.73 -4.83
C SER A 209 -14.18 14.55 -3.85
N LEU A 210 -12.94 14.41 -4.35
CA LEU A 210 -11.70 14.35 -3.53
C LEU A 210 -11.46 15.64 -2.74
N ASP A 211 -11.78 16.78 -3.35
CA ASP A 211 -11.68 18.10 -2.74
C ASP A 211 -12.84 18.40 -1.79
N GLY A 212 -13.83 17.49 -1.66
CA GLY A 212 -14.98 17.65 -0.78
C GLY A 212 -16.04 18.62 -1.30
N LYS A 213 -15.94 19.08 -2.55
CA LYS A 213 -16.87 20.06 -3.15
C LYS A 213 -18.22 19.44 -3.52
N THR A 214 -18.21 18.17 -3.91
CA THR A 214 -19.39 17.43 -4.36
C THR A 214 -19.43 16.02 -3.76
N ALA A 215 -20.62 15.40 -3.77
CA ALA A 215 -20.74 13.98 -3.46
C ALA A 215 -20.14 13.14 -4.59
N PHE A 216 -19.61 11.96 -4.25
CA PHE A 216 -18.99 11.09 -5.25
C PHE A 216 -20.02 10.64 -6.30
N PRO A 217 -19.74 10.78 -7.61
CA PRO A 217 -20.68 10.43 -8.67
C PRO A 217 -20.99 8.93 -8.70
N ASP A 218 -22.21 8.57 -9.10
CA ASP A 218 -22.56 7.18 -9.40
C ASP A 218 -21.94 6.79 -10.75
N LEU A 219 -20.72 6.23 -10.71
CA LEU A 219 -19.99 5.80 -11.89
C LEU A 219 -20.23 4.32 -12.14
N PRO A 220 -20.51 3.90 -13.40
CA PRO A 220 -20.57 2.48 -13.73
C PRO A 220 -19.20 1.84 -13.46
N LEU A 221 -19.16 0.79 -12.65
CA LEU A 221 -17.93 0.11 -12.25
C LEU A 221 -17.75 -1.19 -13.02
N ASP A 222 -16.53 -1.41 -13.53
CA ASP A 222 -16.07 -2.69 -14.08
C ASP A 222 -14.92 -3.21 -13.22
N ILE A 223 -15.26 -3.65 -12.02
CA ILE A 223 -14.33 -4.13 -11.01
C ILE A 223 -14.50 -5.63 -10.80
N ARG A 224 -13.37 -6.33 -10.63
CA ARG A 224 -13.38 -7.76 -10.30
C ARG A 224 -13.27 -7.92 -8.79
N ALA A 225 -14.25 -8.61 -8.22
CA ALA A 225 -14.31 -8.89 -6.79
C ALA A 225 -14.58 -10.37 -6.53
N THR A 226 -13.96 -10.93 -5.50
CA THR A 226 -14.50 -12.15 -4.87
C THR A 226 -15.85 -11.83 -4.21
N ALA A 227 -16.69 -12.85 -3.99
CA ALA A 227 -17.97 -12.68 -3.29
C ALA A 227 -17.81 -12.00 -1.92
N PHE A 228 -16.72 -12.29 -1.19
CA PHE A 228 -16.42 -11.65 0.08
C PHE A 228 -16.05 -10.16 -0.09
N GLN A 229 -15.19 -9.82 -1.06
CA GLN A 229 -14.85 -8.42 -1.34
C GLN A 229 -16.06 -7.61 -1.80
N ALA A 230 -16.90 -8.16 -2.67
CA ALA A 230 -18.11 -7.48 -3.13
C ALA A 230 -19.03 -7.12 -1.95
N ARG A 231 -19.20 -8.04 -0.98
CA ARG A 231 -19.96 -7.77 0.26
C ARG A 231 -19.32 -6.67 1.09
N VAL A 232 -17.99 -6.73 1.29
CA VAL A 232 -17.25 -5.70 2.04
C VAL A 232 -17.42 -4.34 1.37
N TRP A 233 -17.17 -4.24 0.07
CA TRP A 233 -17.22 -2.97 -0.67
C TRP A 233 -18.62 -2.37 -0.74
N LYS A 234 -19.66 -3.21 -0.86
CA LYS A 234 -21.06 -2.77 -0.73
C LYS A 234 -21.36 -2.21 0.66
N GLU A 235 -20.82 -2.81 1.71
CA GLU A 235 -20.99 -2.31 3.08
C GLU A 235 -20.20 -1.02 3.31
N LEU A 236 -19.03 -0.84 2.68
CA LEU A 236 -18.28 0.42 2.72
C LEU A 236 -19.12 1.59 2.18
N GLN A 237 -19.86 1.39 1.10
CA GLN A 237 -20.71 2.44 0.50
C GLN A 237 -21.85 2.90 1.42
N ARG A 238 -22.17 2.15 2.48
CA ARG A 238 -23.18 2.51 3.48
C ARG A 238 -22.65 3.40 4.60
N ILE A 239 -21.33 3.57 4.69
CA ILE A 239 -20.72 4.44 5.70
C ILE A 239 -20.87 5.87 5.22
N GLY A 240 -21.62 6.70 5.95
CA GLY A 240 -21.87 8.09 5.59
C GLY A 240 -20.60 8.94 5.54
N ARG A 241 -20.65 10.08 4.86
CA ARG A 241 -19.57 11.07 4.90
C ARG A 241 -19.43 11.63 6.31
N GLY A 242 -18.20 11.76 6.80
CA GLY A 242 -17.93 12.19 8.19
C GLY A 242 -18.09 11.08 9.23
N GLU A 243 -18.65 9.93 8.84
CA GLU A 243 -18.75 8.76 9.71
C GLU A 243 -17.52 7.87 9.59
N THR A 244 -17.15 7.23 10.69
CA THR A 244 -16.11 6.20 10.69
C THR A 244 -16.57 4.96 11.44
N ILE A 245 -16.06 3.79 11.02
CA ILE A 245 -16.27 2.53 11.71
C ILE A 245 -14.96 1.79 11.87
N SER A 246 -14.83 0.94 12.89
CA SER A 246 -13.69 0.06 13.03
C SER A 246 -13.77 -1.16 12.11
N TYR A 247 -12.62 -1.76 11.79
CA TYR A 247 -12.57 -3.05 11.06
C TYR A 247 -13.40 -4.15 11.75
N SER A 248 -13.47 -4.16 13.08
CA SER A 248 -14.31 -5.09 13.85
C SER A 248 -15.80 -4.84 13.65
N GLN A 249 -16.24 -3.58 13.71
CA GLN A 249 -17.64 -3.23 13.46
C GLN A 249 -18.05 -3.56 12.03
N LEU A 250 -17.17 -3.34 11.05
CA LEU A 250 -17.43 -3.74 9.67
C LEU A 250 -17.59 -5.26 9.54
N ALA A 251 -16.75 -6.05 10.22
CA ALA A 251 -16.86 -7.50 10.26
C ALA A 251 -18.17 -7.97 10.92
N GLU A 252 -18.61 -7.30 11.98
CA GLU A 252 -19.89 -7.55 12.65
C GLU A 252 -21.08 -7.22 11.74
N ARG A 253 -21.08 -6.08 11.04
CA ARG A 253 -22.13 -5.72 10.06
C ARG A 253 -22.25 -6.73 8.93
N LEU A 254 -21.14 -7.37 8.56
CA LEU A 254 -21.11 -8.43 7.56
C LEU A 254 -21.61 -9.79 8.11
N GLY A 255 -21.88 -9.91 9.41
CA GLY A 255 -22.25 -11.17 10.07
C GLY A 255 -21.06 -12.11 10.30
N GLU A 256 -19.82 -11.60 10.19
CA GLU A 256 -18.59 -12.39 10.19
C GLU A 256 -17.58 -11.83 11.23
N PRO A 257 -17.92 -11.78 12.54
CA PRO A 257 -17.15 -11.04 13.55
C PRO A 257 -15.70 -11.53 13.71
N LYS A 258 -15.40 -12.78 13.33
CA LYS A 258 -14.05 -13.35 13.36
C LYS A 258 -13.20 -12.94 12.14
N ALA A 259 -13.80 -12.37 11.10
CA ALA A 259 -13.16 -12.10 9.81
C ALA A 259 -12.47 -10.73 9.72
N VAL A 260 -12.12 -10.10 10.85
CA VAL A 260 -11.53 -8.75 10.91
C VAL A 260 -10.32 -8.58 9.97
N ARG A 261 -9.40 -9.55 9.95
CA ARG A 261 -8.22 -9.49 9.07
C ARG A 261 -8.58 -9.63 7.59
N ALA A 262 -9.58 -10.45 7.26
CA ALA A 262 -10.05 -10.61 5.90
C ALA A 262 -10.74 -9.33 5.40
N VAL A 263 -11.54 -8.68 6.26
CA VAL A 263 -12.13 -7.36 5.99
C VAL A 263 -11.05 -6.31 5.75
N ALA A 264 -10.04 -6.22 6.62
CA ALA A 264 -8.93 -5.29 6.42
C ALA A 264 -8.20 -5.52 5.09
N SER A 265 -7.99 -6.79 4.72
CA SER A 265 -7.42 -7.14 3.42
C SER A 265 -8.32 -6.73 2.25
N ALA A 266 -9.63 -6.90 2.35
CA ALA A 266 -10.58 -6.47 1.32
C ALA A 266 -10.60 -4.94 1.16
N CYS A 267 -10.50 -4.17 2.26
CA CYS A 267 -10.37 -2.70 2.22
C CYS A 267 -9.07 -2.26 1.53
N ALA A 268 -7.95 -2.92 1.83
CA ALA A 268 -6.64 -2.63 1.23
C ALA A 268 -6.58 -2.95 -0.28
N ARG A 269 -7.52 -3.76 -0.78
CA ARG A 269 -7.64 -4.16 -2.19
C ARG A 269 -8.67 -3.38 -2.98
N ASN A 270 -9.26 -2.36 -2.38
CA ASN A 270 -10.19 -1.51 -3.11
C ASN A 270 -9.49 -0.94 -4.38
N PRO A 271 -9.99 -1.22 -5.58
CA PRO A 271 -9.41 -0.69 -6.82
C PRO A 271 -9.87 0.73 -7.13
N VAL A 272 -10.94 1.21 -6.48
CA VAL A 272 -11.57 2.49 -6.80
C VAL A 272 -11.63 3.36 -5.54
N ALA A 273 -10.62 4.21 -5.38
CA ALA A 273 -10.56 5.18 -4.29
C ALA A 273 -11.85 6.01 -4.23
N LEU A 274 -12.30 6.29 -3.00
CA LEU A 274 -13.54 7.02 -2.65
C LEU A 274 -14.87 6.40 -3.08
N VAL A 275 -14.98 5.77 -4.26
CA VAL A 275 -16.19 5.04 -4.69
C VAL A 275 -16.59 4.01 -3.64
N HIS A 276 -15.63 3.21 -3.20
CA HIS A 276 -15.75 2.47 -1.95
C HIS A 276 -14.93 3.24 -0.90
N PRO A 277 -15.57 3.90 0.08
CA PRO A 277 -14.89 4.82 1.00
C PRO A 277 -14.13 4.05 2.10
N CYS A 278 -13.11 3.27 1.70
CA CYS A 278 -12.31 2.46 2.63
C CYS A 278 -11.42 3.31 3.57
N HIS A 279 -11.28 4.61 3.28
CA HIS A 279 -10.68 5.58 4.20
C HIS A 279 -11.52 5.80 5.46
N ARG A 280 -12.83 5.53 5.44
CA ARG A 280 -13.73 5.63 6.60
C ARG A 280 -13.63 4.46 7.59
N VAL A 281 -12.85 3.43 7.26
CA VAL A 281 -12.63 2.29 8.16
C VAL A 281 -11.34 2.49 8.96
N VAL A 282 -11.42 2.59 10.28
CA VAL A 282 -10.30 2.96 11.16
C VAL A 282 -9.94 1.86 12.17
N GLY A 283 -8.89 2.06 12.95
CA GLY A 283 -8.59 1.23 14.11
C GLY A 283 -9.68 1.31 15.19
N LYS A 284 -9.67 0.39 16.16
CA LYS A 284 -10.60 0.45 17.30
C LYS A 284 -10.42 1.72 18.16
N ASP A 285 -9.21 2.28 18.12
CA ASP A 285 -8.80 3.53 18.77
C ASP A 285 -9.13 4.78 17.93
N GLY A 286 -9.79 4.62 16.78
CA GLY A 286 -10.08 5.71 15.84
C GLY A 286 -8.88 6.12 14.98
N ALA A 287 -7.71 5.51 15.16
CA ALA A 287 -6.52 5.86 14.39
C ALA A 287 -6.67 5.46 12.91
N ALA A 288 -6.23 6.34 12.01
CA ALA A 288 -6.11 6.04 10.60
C ALA A 288 -5.05 4.93 10.41
N ARG A 289 -5.52 3.73 10.07
CA ARG A 289 -4.65 2.56 9.86
C ARG A 289 -4.92 1.95 8.52
N GLY A 290 -3.87 1.68 7.75
CA GLY A 290 -3.93 1.04 6.44
C GLY A 290 -4.70 1.86 5.41
N PHE A 291 -4.10 2.07 4.25
CA PHE A 291 -4.77 2.63 3.08
C PHE A 291 -3.92 2.29 1.88
N ARG A 292 -4.55 1.83 0.79
CA ARG A 292 -3.82 1.42 -0.42
C ARG A 292 -2.88 2.52 -0.92
N TRP A 293 -3.30 3.78 -0.77
CA TRP A 293 -2.61 4.94 -1.32
C TRP A 293 -1.91 5.83 -0.28
N SER A 294 -1.64 5.32 0.93
CA SER A 294 -0.97 5.98 2.08
C SER A 294 -1.87 6.38 3.26
N VAL A 295 -1.37 6.17 4.47
CA VAL A 295 -2.07 6.55 5.71
C VAL A 295 -2.27 8.06 5.81
N GLU A 296 -1.31 8.85 5.30
CA GLU A 296 -1.40 10.31 5.28
C GLU A 296 -2.59 10.80 4.42
N ARG A 297 -2.78 10.26 3.22
CA ARG A 297 -3.95 10.60 2.38
C ARG A 297 -5.27 10.24 3.07
N LYS A 298 -5.32 9.08 3.72
CA LYS A 298 -6.49 8.65 4.52
C LYS A 298 -6.79 9.62 5.65
N ARG A 299 -5.77 10.07 6.38
CA ARG A 299 -5.91 11.06 7.46
C ARG A 299 -6.49 12.37 6.93
N ARG A 300 -5.92 12.91 5.84
CA ARG A 300 -6.41 14.14 5.21
C ARG A 300 -7.86 14.05 4.75
N LEU A 301 -8.25 12.93 4.13
CA LEU A 301 -9.63 12.68 3.74
C LEU A 301 -10.58 12.69 4.94
N LEU A 302 -10.21 12.00 6.03
CA LEU A 302 -11.00 11.98 7.27
C LEU A 302 -11.11 13.37 7.91
N GLU A 303 -10.00 14.10 7.99
CA GLU A 303 -9.97 15.46 8.54
C GLU A 303 -10.87 16.41 7.74
N ARG A 304 -10.91 16.29 6.41
CA ARG A 304 -11.82 17.08 5.56
C ARG A 304 -13.28 16.74 5.83
N GLU A 305 -13.61 15.45 5.81
CA GLU A 305 -14.99 15.00 6.03
C GLU A 305 -15.52 15.34 7.43
N SER A 306 -14.65 15.56 8.42
CA SER A 306 -15.03 15.97 9.78
C SER A 306 -15.29 17.48 9.98
N ARG A 307 -14.94 18.32 9.00
CA ARG A 307 -15.04 19.79 9.10
C ARG A 307 -16.35 20.35 8.56
N GLU A 308 -17.22 19.50 8.04
CA GLU A 308 -18.53 19.82 7.45
C GLU A 308 -19.64 19.07 8.21
#